data_AF-A0A660XRX6-F1
#
_entry.id   AF-A0A660XRX6-F1
#
_cell.length_a   1.000
_cell.length_b   1.000
_cell.length_c   1.000
_cell.angle_alpha   90.00
_cell.angle_beta   90.00
_cell.angle_gamma   90.00
#
_symmetry.space_group_name_H-M   'P 1'
#
loop_
_entity.id
_entity.type
_entity.pdbx_description
1 polymer ?
#
loop_
_entity_poly.entity_id
_entity_poly.type
_entity_poly.pdbx_seq_one_letter_code
_entity_poly.pdbx_strand_id
1 'polypeptide(L)'
;MLKVKGRGTVTLSSPFDLVIPNNLVIEVTGSRTLKDLETAGLDPYKNIYEANGIVSQYDTDLADDVIVYTLQDDSGGVTYVPITYVIGRLDGTGHEFVEKTIGVSLGLIPHTYNLAEIEAKLIETVQDTIGVTPMIKSVDTSATITLNDAEAIVIDRRLATPDMMSCRVRYRQVLEVVDSLQCKNRALMCKIKACCGE
;
A
#
# COMPACT_ATOMS: atom_id res chain seq x y z
N MET A 1 -20.36 1.12 -12.62
CA MET A 1 -19.79 0.15 -11.66
C MET A 1 -19.24 0.92 -10.46
N LEU A 2 -19.77 0.64 -9.26
CA LEU A 2 -19.29 1.20 -8.00
C LEU A 2 -18.05 0.43 -7.52
N LYS A 3 -17.09 1.12 -6.90
CA LYS A 3 -15.89 0.52 -6.32
C LYS A 3 -16.23 -0.05 -4.94
N VAL A 4 -15.94 -1.33 -4.72
CA VAL A 4 -16.08 -1.96 -3.40
C VAL A 4 -15.11 -1.30 -2.42
N LYS A 5 -15.58 -1.02 -1.19
CA LYS A 5 -14.96 -0.15 -0.18
C LYS A 5 -14.86 1.34 -0.57
N GLY A 6 -15.58 1.76 -1.60
CA GLY A 6 -15.78 3.18 -1.89
C GLY A 6 -16.79 3.77 -0.92
N ARG A 7 -16.56 5.02 -0.48
CA ARG A 7 -17.48 5.81 0.33
C ARG A 7 -17.82 7.11 -0.38
N GLY A 8 -19.09 7.51 -0.37
CA GLY A 8 -19.55 8.74 -1.01
C GLY A 8 -21.07 8.79 -1.11
N THR A 9 -21.59 9.84 -1.73
CA THR A 9 -23.01 9.91 -2.10
C THR A 9 -23.24 9.16 -3.40
N VAL A 10 -24.36 8.46 -3.52
CA VAL A 10 -24.77 7.73 -4.73
C VAL A 10 -26.09 8.28 -5.23
N THR A 11 -26.30 8.23 -6.54
CA THR A 11 -27.62 8.50 -7.15
C THR A 11 -28.25 7.21 -7.60
N LEU A 12 -29.41 6.88 -7.02
CA LEU A 12 -30.20 5.69 -7.35
C LEU A 12 -31.46 6.08 -8.12
N SER A 13 -31.98 5.15 -8.92
CA SER A 13 -33.32 5.27 -9.50
C SER A 13 -34.37 4.70 -8.54
N SER A 14 -35.62 5.12 -8.74
CA SER A 14 -36.78 4.54 -8.07
C SER A 14 -36.84 3.02 -8.26
N PRO A 15 -37.19 2.22 -7.23
CA PRO A 15 -37.70 2.64 -5.90
C PRO A 15 -36.62 2.92 -4.84
N PHE A 16 -35.33 2.73 -5.15
CA PHE A 16 -34.26 2.78 -4.15
C PHE A 16 -33.87 4.20 -3.73
N ASP A 17 -34.24 5.21 -4.53
CA ASP A 17 -34.09 6.64 -4.21
C ASP A 17 -34.88 7.08 -2.97
N LEU A 18 -35.95 6.34 -2.61
CA LEU A 18 -36.74 6.58 -1.40
C LEU A 18 -36.10 5.97 -0.15
N VAL A 19 -35.32 4.89 -0.33
CA VAL A 19 -34.66 4.18 0.78
C VAL A 19 -33.33 4.85 1.11
N ILE A 20 -32.57 5.26 0.10
CA ILE A 20 -31.29 5.95 0.24
C ILE A 20 -31.42 7.31 -0.45
N PRO A 21 -31.63 8.40 0.32
CA PRO A 21 -31.62 9.74 -0.21
C PRO A 21 -30.28 10.08 -0.88
N ASN A 22 -30.31 10.80 -2.00
CA ASN A 22 -29.12 11.16 -2.79
C ASN A 22 -28.06 11.98 -2.03
N ASN A 23 -28.39 12.53 -0.86
CA ASN A 23 -27.47 13.29 0.00
C ASN A 23 -26.85 12.45 1.13
N LEU A 24 -27.17 11.16 1.23
CA LEU A 24 -26.64 10.28 2.26
C LEU A 24 -25.29 9.72 1.82
N VAL A 25 -24.29 9.88 2.68
CA VAL A 25 -22.98 9.23 2.49
C VAL A 25 -23.13 7.76 2.85
N ILE A 26 -22.77 6.90 1.90
CA ILE A 26 -22.84 5.45 2.05
C ILE A 26 -21.49 4.82 1.71
N GLU A 27 -21.27 3.63 2.24
CA GLU A 27 -20.14 2.77 1.90
C GLU A 27 -20.63 1.56 1.09
N VAL A 28 -19.94 1.24 0.00
CA VAL A 28 -20.18 0.00 -0.75
C VAL A 28 -19.36 -1.11 -0.10
N THR A 29 -19.99 -1.93 0.73
CA THR A 29 -19.29 -2.99 1.48
C THR A 29 -19.04 -4.23 0.64
N GLY A 30 -19.84 -4.45 -0.39
CA GLY A 30 -19.71 -5.62 -1.24
C GLY A 30 -20.46 -5.50 -2.55
N SER A 31 -20.13 -6.41 -3.47
CA SER A 31 -20.87 -6.66 -4.71
C SER A 31 -20.95 -8.17 -4.90
N ARG A 32 -22.15 -8.71 -5.11
CA ARG A 32 -22.39 -10.14 -5.34
C ARG A 32 -23.38 -10.31 -6.48
N THR A 33 -23.30 -11.40 -7.23
CA THR A 33 -24.35 -11.75 -8.19
C THR A 33 -25.58 -12.28 -7.46
N LEU A 34 -26.74 -12.32 -8.13
CA LEU A 34 -27.94 -12.93 -7.57
C LEU A 34 -27.73 -14.42 -7.22
N LYS A 35 -27.02 -15.16 -8.07
CA LYS A 35 -26.69 -16.58 -7.83
C LYS A 35 -25.80 -16.77 -6.61
N ASP A 36 -24.84 -15.87 -6.38
CA ASP A 36 -23.99 -15.91 -5.19
C ASP A 36 -24.81 -15.66 -3.92
N LEU A 37 -25.82 -14.79 -3.98
CA LEU A 37 -26.71 -14.53 -2.85
C LEU A 37 -27.58 -15.75 -2.52
N GLU A 38 -28.16 -16.40 -3.53
CA GLU A 38 -28.91 -17.65 -3.35
C GLU A 38 -28.02 -18.75 -2.75
N THR A 39 -26.80 -18.89 -3.26
CA THR A 39 -25.83 -19.89 -2.76
C THR A 39 -25.40 -19.61 -1.32
N ALA A 40 -25.37 -18.34 -0.92
CA ALA A 40 -25.09 -17.92 0.46
C ALA A 40 -26.30 -18.13 1.40
N GLY A 41 -27.42 -18.66 0.92
CA GLY A 41 -28.64 -18.91 1.70
C GLY A 41 -29.50 -17.66 1.91
N LEU A 42 -29.25 -16.57 1.17
CA LEU A 42 -30.12 -15.41 1.12
C LEU A 42 -31.17 -15.59 0.02
N ASP A 43 -32.39 -15.11 0.25
CA ASP A 43 -33.44 -15.10 -0.76
C ASP A 43 -33.51 -13.69 -1.40
N PRO A 44 -32.81 -13.45 -2.53
CA PRO A 44 -32.80 -12.14 -3.17
C PRO A 44 -34.19 -11.76 -3.71
N TYR A 45 -34.98 -12.73 -4.17
CA TYR A 45 -36.34 -12.49 -4.66
C TYR A 45 -37.17 -11.82 -3.57
N LYS A 46 -37.22 -12.41 -2.37
CA LYS A 46 -38.01 -11.88 -1.26
C LYS A 46 -37.43 -10.60 -0.66
N ASN A 47 -36.12 -10.61 -0.38
CA ASN A 47 -35.50 -9.54 0.41
C ASN A 47 -35.19 -8.28 -0.41
N ILE A 48 -35.11 -8.39 -1.74
CA ILE A 48 -34.75 -7.27 -2.62
C ILE A 48 -35.93 -6.96 -3.54
N TYR A 49 -36.43 -7.94 -4.29
CA TYR A 49 -37.39 -7.65 -5.36
C TYR A 49 -38.82 -7.50 -4.85
N GLU A 50 -39.29 -8.41 -4.00
CA GLU A 50 -40.62 -8.34 -3.39
C GLU A 50 -40.72 -7.15 -2.42
N ALA A 51 -39.74 -7.00 -1.53
CA ALA A 51 -39.69 -5.91 -0.56
C ALA A 51 -39.72 -4.50 -1.19
N ASN A 52 -39.15 -4.34 -2.39
CA ASN A 52 -39.12 -3.07 -3.11
C ASN A 52 -40.14 -3.00 -4.26
N GLY A 53 -41.02 -4.00 -4.42
CA GLY A 53 -42.08 -3.98 -5.43
C GLY A 53 -41.61 -4.09 -6.89
N ILE A 54 -40.41 -4.64 -7.13
CA ILE A 54 -39.78 -4.79 -8.46
C ILE A 54 -39.75 -6.24 -8.95
N VAL A 55 -40.66 -7.07 -8.45
CA VAL A 55 -40.74 -8.52 -8.70
C VAL A 55 -40.66 -8.90 -10.18
N SER A 56 -41.27 -8.12 -11.08
CA SER A 56 -41.28 -8.39 -12.52
C SER A 56 -39.88 -8.38 -13.15
N GLN A 57 -38.91 -7.77 -12.50
CA GLN A 57 -37.54 -7.64 -13.00
C GLN A 57 -36.66 -8.84 -12.63
N TYR A 58 -37.09 -9.67 -11.67
CA TYR A 58 -36.26 -10.73 -11.10
C TYR A 58 -35.74 -11.74 -12.12
N ASP A 59 -36.63 -12.31 -12.95
CA ASP A 59 -36.25 -13.37 -13.89
C ASP A 59 -35.28 -12.87 -14.96
N THR A 60 -35.40 -11.60 -15.34
CA THR A 60 -34.48 -10.95 -16.30
C THR A 60 -33.13 -10.73 -15.65
N ASP A 61 -33.10 -10.14 -14.46
CA ASP A 61 -31.87 -9.85 -13.74
C ASP A 61 -31.14 -11.15 -13.31
N LEU A 62 -31.87 -12.23 -13.04
CA LEU A 62 -31.32 -13.56 -12.76
C LEU A 62 -30.69 -14.21 -14.01
N ALA A 63 -31.33 -14.06 -15.17
CA ALA A 63 -30.80 -14.55 -16.44
C ALA A 63 -29.52 -13.80 -16.86
N ASP A 64 -29.50 -12.49 -16.64
CA ASP A 64 -28.38 -11.60 -16.97
C ASP A 64 -27.27 -11.59 -15.89
N ASP A 65 -27.43 -12.38 -14.82
CA ASP A 65 -26.50 -12.51 -13.70
C ASP A 65 -26.13 -11.15 -13.07
N VAL A 66 -27.15 -10.33 -12.84
CA VAL A 66 -27.01 -8.95 -12.39
C VAL A 66 -26.30 -8.88 -11.04
N ILE A 67 -25.34 -7.94 -10.97
CA ILE A 67 -24.62 -7.63 -9.74
C ILE A 67 -25.50 -6.80 -8.82
N VAL A 68 -25.62 -7.26 -7.58
CA VAL A 68 -26.24 -6.55 -6.46
C VAL A 68 -25.14 -5.94 -5.60
N TYR A 69 -25.23 -4.64 -5.35
CA TYR A 69 -24.38 -3.94 -4.40
C TYR A 69 -24.97 -3.98 -3.00
N THR A 70 -24.11 -4.19 -2.02
CA THR A 70 -24.42 -4.02 -0.60
C THR A 70 -23.96 -2.64 -0.19
N LEU A 71 -24.93 -1.78 0.12
CA LEU A 71 -24.73 -0.39 0.53
C LEU A 71 -24.97 -0.30 2.03
N GLN A 72 -24.03 0.29 2.77
CA GLN A 72 -24.14 0.51 4.20
C GLN A 72 -24.16 2.00 4.50
N ASP A 73 -25.12 2.43 5.33
CA ASP A 73 -25.16 3.80 5.84
C ASP A 73 -24.33 3.97 7.12
N ASP A 74 -24.12 5.22 7.54
CA ASP A 74 -23.36 5.55 8.76
C ASP A 74 -24.02 5.02 10.06
N SER A 75 -25.31 4.67 10.03
CA SER A 75 -26.03 4.07 11.16
C SER A 75 -25.89 2.55 11.24
N GLY A 76 -25.25 1.93 10.25
CA GLY A 76 -25.11 0.48 10.13
C GLY A 76 -26.27 -0.21 9.40
N GLY A 77 -27.21 0.55 8.84
CA GLY A 77 -28.26 0.04 7.97
C GLY A 77 -27.67 -0.51 6.68
N VAL A 78 -28.09 -1.71 6.29
CA VAL A 78 -27.61 -2.40 5.07
C VAL A 78 -28.75 -2.50 4.08
N THR A 79 -28.51 -2.00 2.87
CA THR A 79 -29.46 -2.04 1.75
C THR A 79 -28.81 -2.75 0.56
N TYR A 80 -29.57 -3.63 -0.09
CA TYR A 80 -29.14 -4.34 -1.29
C TYR A 80 -29.78 -3.69 -2.52
N VAL A 81 -28.95 -3.29 -3.49
CA VAL A 81 -29.41 -2.57 -4.68
C VAL A 81 -28.83 -3.22 -5.94
N PRO A 82 -29.66 -3.70 -6.89
CA PRO A 82 -29.18 -4.18 -8.18
C PRO A 82 -28.53 -3.06 -8.99
N ILE A 83 -27.48 -3.37 -9.74
CA ILE A 83 -26.73 -2.39 -10.56
C ILE A 83 -27.60 -1.65 -11.57
N THR A 84 -28.70 -2.26 -12.01
CA THR A 84 -29.70 -1.70 -12.93
C THR A 84 -30.35 -0.43 -12.37
N TYR A 85 -30.36 -0.25 -11.04
CA TYR A 85 -30.92 0.91 -10.36
C TYR A 85 -29.87 1.93 -9.89
N VAL A 86 -28.58 1.72 -10.23
CA VAL A 86 -27.48 2.62 -9.88
C VAL A 86 -27.19 3.55 -11.06
N ILE A 87 -27.61 4.82 -10.96
CA ILE A 87 -27.42 5.82 -12.02
C ILE A 87 -26.03 6.47 -11.91
N GLY A 88 -25.66 6.88 -10.69
CA GLY A 88 -24.46 7.67 -10.41
C GLY A 88 -23.26 6.84 -9.92
N ARG A 89 -22.06 7.42 -10.04
CA ARG A 89 -20.89 6.92 -9.28
C ARG A 89 -20.93 7.48 -7.86
N LEU A 90 -20.14 6.88 -6.97
CA LEU A 90 -19.87 7.47 -5.67
C LEU A 90 -19.11 8.78 -5.88
N ASP A 91 -19.72 9.89 -5.47
CA ASP A 91 -19.01 11.16 -5.31
C ASP A 91 -18.27 11.09 -3.97
N GLY A 92 -17.09 10.46 -4.01
CA GLY A 92 -16.23 10.29 -2.85
C GLY A 92 -15.52 11.59 -2.52
N THR A 93 -16.03 12.33 -1.53
CA THR A 93 -15.25 13.39 -0.86
C THR A 93 -14.31 12.74 0.16
N GLY A 94 -13.20 12.16 -0.30
CA GLY A 94 -12.25 11.48 0.57
C GLY A 94 -10.90 11.23 -0.07
N HIS A 95 -9.89 10.97 0.76
CA HIS A 95 -8.57 10.54 0.31
C HIS A 95 -8.53 9.01 0.28
N GLU A 96 -8.15 8.43 -0.85
CA GLU A 96 -7.97 6.98 -0.95
C GLU A 96 -6.67 6.56 -0.26
N PHE A 97 -6.77 5.62 0.68
CA PHE A 97 -5.61 4.97 1.30
C PHE A 97 -5.53 3.53 0.82
N VAL A 98 -4.32 3.05 0.61
CA VAL A 98 -4.05 1.65 0.24
C VAL A 98 -2.84 1.16 1.02
N GLU A 99 -2.92 -0.07 1.52
CA GLU A 99 -1.78 -0.74 2.12
C GLU A 99 -0.75 -1.06 1.03
N LYS A 100 0.51 -0.69 1.25
CA LYS A 100 1.61 -0.96 0.33
C LYS A 100 2.70 -1.73 1.06
N THR A 101 3.13 -2.84 0.46
CA THR A 101 4.21 -3.68 0.98
C THR A 101 5.40 -3.62 0.03
N ILE A 102 6.59 -3.40 0.58
CA ILE A 102 7.86 -3.41 -0.16
C ILE A 102 8.68 -4.59 0.34
N GLY A 103 9.03 -5.50 -0.57
CA GLY A 103 9.91 -6.65 -0.27
C GLY A 103 11.36 -6.35 -0.68
N VAL A 104 12.30 -6.69 0.20
CA VAL A 104 13.75 -6.58 -0.07
C VAL A 104 14.35 -7.99 -0.06
N SER A 105 14.97 -8.40 -1.16
CA SER A 105 15.66 -9.70 -1.25
C SER A 105 17.11 -9.53 -0.81
N LEU A 106 17.51 -10.26 0.23
CA LEU A 106 18.89 -10.23 0.77
C LEU A 106 19.81 -11.30 0.14
N GLY A 107 19.27 -12.18 -0.71
CA GLY A 107 20.01 -13.29 -1.29
C GLY A 107 20.28 -14.43 -0.31
N LEU A 108 21.35 -15.18 -0.55
CA LEU A 108 21.76 -16.28 0.32
C LEU A 108 22.47 -15.73 1.55
N ILE A 109 21.85 -15.96 2.71
CA ILE A 109 22.38 -15.59 4.03
C ILE A 109 22.37 -16.84 4.92
N PRO A 110 23.40 -17.06 5.74
CA PRO A 110 23.39 -18.14 6.72
C PRO A 110 22.20 -18.01 7.68
N HIS A 111 21.58 -19.14 8.04
CA HIS A 111 20.51 -19.19 9.05
C HIS A 111 20.91 -18.62 10.42
N THR A 112 22.21 -18.60 10.71
CA THR A 112 22.76 -18.04 11.94
C THR A 112 22.96 -16.53 11.89
N TYR A 113 22.74 -15.89 10.74
CA TYR A 113 22.97 -14.46 10.57
C TYR A 113 21.86 -13.66 11.24
N ASN A 114 22.23 -12.79 12.18
CA ASN A 114 21.25 -11.98 12.92
C ASN A 114 20.82 -10.76 12.09
N LEU A 115 19.54 -10.71 11.73
CA LEU A 115 18.96 -9.61 10.96
C LEU A 115 18.43 -8.45 11.81
N ALA A 116 18.42 -8.56 13.15
CA ALA A 116 17.77 -7.59 14.04
C ALA A 116 18.24 -6.14 13.85
N GLU A 117 19.53 -5.92 13.58
CA GLU A 117 20.07 -4.58 13.35
C GLU A 117 19.59 -3.98 12.02
N ILE A 118 19.48 -4.80 10.97
CA ILE A 118 18.99 -4.38 9.65
C ILE A 118 17.50 -4.06 9.74
N GLU A 119 16.73 -4.90 10.43
CA GLU A 119 15.31 -4.67 10.69
C GLU A 119 15.09 -3.36 11.44
N ALA A 120 15.86 -3.08 12.49
CA ALA A 120 15.78 -1.83 13.24
C ALA A 120 16.08 -0.59 12.36
N LYS A 121 17.14 -0.67 11.53
CA LYS A 121 17.49 0.43 10.61
C LYS A 121 16.44 0.68 9.54
N LEU A 122 15.79 -0.38 9.04
CA LEU A 122 14.69 -0.24 8.08
C LEU A 122 13.47 0.42 8.72
N ILE A 123 13.14 0.06 9.97
CA ILE A 123 12.07 0.72 10.74
C ILE A 123 12.35 2.21 10.88
N GLU A 124 13.55 2.57 11.36
CA GLU A 124 13.98 3.96 11.53
C GLU A 124 13.93 4.72 10.20
N THR A 125 14.46 4.15 9.13
CA THR A 125 14.49 4.80 7.81
C THR A 125 13.08 5.08 7.26
N VAL A 126 12.18 4.11 7.35
CA VAL A 126 10.79 4.29 6.88
C VAL A 126 10.08 5.32 7.76
N GLN A 127 10.26 5.26 9.08
CA GLN A 127 9.68 6.22 10.01
C GLN A 127 10.17 7.65 9.74
N ASP A 128 11.48 7.84 9.52
CA ASP A 128 12.07 9.14 9.22
C ASP A 128 11.64 9.69 7.85
N THR A 129 11.37 8.81 6.88
CA THR A 129 11.05 9.22 5.50
C THR A 129 9.57 9.52 5.29
N ILE A 130 8.68 8.67 5.82
CA ILE A 130 7.23 8.77 5.56
C ILE A 130 6.39 8.93 6.83
N GLY A 131 7.00 8.90 8.03
CA GLY A 131 6.30 9.07 9.31
C GLY A 131 5.47 7.85 9.74
N VAL A 132 5.57 6.73 9.03
CA VAL A 132 4.83 5.49 9.32
C VAL A 132 5.76 4.49 9.97
N THR A 133 5.34 3.84 11.07
CA THR A 133 6.07 2.73 11.68
C THR A 133 5.77 1.43 10.92
N PRO A 134 6.72 0.87 10.14
CA PRO A 134 6.46 -0.36 9.39
C PRO A 134 6.49 -1.59 10.30
N MET A 135 5.74 -2.62 9.93
CA MET A 135 5.92 -3.97 10.46
C MET A 135 6.86 -4.75 9.54
N ILE A 136 7.99 -5.22 10.07
CA ILE A 136 8.92 -6.07 9.32
C ILE A 136 8.68 -7.54 9.67
N LYS A 137 8.65 -8.39 8.64
CA LYS A 137 8.61 -9.85 8.77
C LYS A 137 9.68 -10.45 7.87
N SER A 138 10.55 -11.28 8.43
CA SER A 138 11.48 -12.11 7.67
C SER A 138 10.77 -13.40 7.23
N VAL A 139 10.94 -13.77 5.96
CA VAL A 139 10.38 -14.98 5.37
C VAL A 139 11.43 -15.58 4.46
N ASP A 140 11.70 -16.88 4.64
CA ASP A 140 12.59 -17.62 3.75
C ASP A 140 11.89 -17.85 2.40
N THR A 141 12.44 -17.25 1.34
CA THR A 141 11.84 -17.29 0.00
C THR A 141 12.29 -18.49 -0.84
N SER A 142 13.34 -19.21 -0.41
CA SER A 142 13.92 -20.33 -1.13
C SER A 142 14.21 -21.52 -0.21
N ALA A 143 14.34 -22.71 -0.79
CA ALA A 143 14.77 -23.90 -0.05
C ALA A 143 16.18 -23.72 0.56
N THR A 144 16.40 -24.31 1.73
CA THR A 144 17.71 -24.38 2.36
C THR A 144 18.65 -25.20 1.48
N ILE A 145 19.74 -24.57 1.03
CA ILE A 145 20.82 -25.24 0.32
C ILE A 145 22.01 -25.43 1.26
N THR A 146 22.65 -26.60 1.19
CA THR A 146 23.91 -26.86 1.91
C THR A 146 25.07 -26.58 0.98
N LEU A 147 25.96 -25.69 1.39
CA LEU A 147 27.16 -25.31 0.64
C LEU A 147 28.40 -25.99 1.23
N ASN A 148 29.43 -26.17 0.41
CA ASN A 148 30.74 -26.59 0.92
C ASN A 148 31.48 -25.41 1.59
N ASP A 149 32.52 -25.70 2.37
CA ASP A 149 33.26 -24.68 3.13
C ASP A 149 33.83 -23.57 2.24
N ALA A 150 34.30 -23.91 1.04
CA ALA A 150 34.88 -22.93 0.11
C ALA A 150 33.81 -21.93 -0.39
N GLU A 151 32.60 -22.40 -0.68
CA GLU A 151 31.46 -21.58 -1.11
C GLU A 151 30.91 -20.74 0.04
N ALA A 152 30.82 -21.31 1.25
CA ALA A 152 30.39 -20.60 2.46
C ALA A 152 31.31 -19.42 2.77
N ILE A 153 32.64 -19.62 2.71
CA ILE A 153 33.63 -18.55 2.93
C ILE A 153 33.46 -17.39 1.94
N VAL A 154 33.10 -17.68 0.68
CA VAL A 154 32.88 -16.64 -0.34
C VAL A 154 31.64 -15.79 0.00
N ILE A 155 30.57 -16.42 0.48
CA ILE A 155 29.35 -15.72 0.90
C ILE A 155 29.62 -14.90 2.16
N ASP A 156 30.28 -15.47 3.17
CA ASP A 156 30.63 -14.76 4.40
C ASP A 156 31.48 -13.53 4.14
N ARG A 157 32.43 -13.60 3.19
CA ARG A 157 33.22 -12.43 2.77
C ARG A 157 32.36 -11.32 2.16
N ARG A 158 31.33 -11.67 1.38
CA ARG A 158 30.40 -10.68 0.81
C ARG A 158 29.59 -9.99 1.89
N LEU A 159 29.10 -10.75 2.87
CA LEU A 159 28.35 -10.23 4.02
C LEU A 159 29.23 -9.38 4.95
N ALA A 160 30.51 -9.71 5.07
CA ALA A 160 31.47 -8.99 5.90
C ALA A 160 32.02 -7.71 5.25
N THR A 161 31.69 -7.41 3.99
CA THR A 161 32.23 -6.23 3.29
C THR A 161 31.57 -4.95 3.84
N PRO A 162 32.27 -4.09 4.62
CA PRO A 162 31.67 -2.93 5.27
C PRO A 162 31.61 -1.70 4.35
N ASP A 163 32.08 -1.80 3.11
CA ASP A 163 32.48 -0.63 2.32
C ASP A 163 31.39 -0.05 1.41
N MET A 164 30.18 0.04 1.96
CA MET A 164 29.23 1.04 1.50
C MET A 164 29.02 2.04 2.62
N MET A 165 30.02 2.89 2.83
CA MET A 165 29.86 4.08 3.66
C MET A 165 28.56 4.79 3.27
N SER A 166 27.65 4.95 4.24
CA SER A 166 26.40 5.68 4.06
C SER A 166 26.65 7.00 3.35
N CYS A 167 25.75 7.44 2.46
CA CYS A 167 25.88 8.70 1.74
C CYS A 167 26.22 9.87 2.68
N ARG A 168 25.75 9.84 3.93
CA ARG A 168 26.07 10.80 4.98
C ARG A 168 27.53 10.76 5.44
N VAL A 169 28.12 9.57 5.55
CA VAL A 169 29.54 9.38 5.91
C VAL A 169 30.44 9.83 4.76
N ARG A 170 30.08 9.46 3.51
CA ARG A 170 30.78 9.97 2.31
C ARG A 170 30.70 11.49 2.21
N TYR A 171 29.53 12.08 2.50
CA TYR A 171 29.35 13.52 2.51
C TYR A 171 30.24 14.22 3.55
N ARG A 172 30.32 13.69 4.78
CA ARG A 172 31.22 14.24 5.81
C ARG A 172 32.69 14.15 5.42
N GLN A 173 33.13 13.03 4.87
CA GLN A 173 34.51 12.88 4.39
C GLN A 173 34.84 13.87 3.27
N VAL A 174 33.91 14.08 2.34
CA VAL A 174 34.09 15.08 1.28
C VAL A 174 34.20 16.49 1.87
N LEU A 175 33.41 16.84 2.89
CA LEU A 175 33.53 18.13 3.58
C LEU A 175 34.90 18.30 4.25
N GLU A 176 35.37 17.29 4.99
CA GLU A 176 36.69 17.32 5.64
C GLU A 176 37.83 17.49 4.62
N VAL A 177 37.71 16.84 3.46
CA VAL A 177 38.68 16.98 2.36
C VAL A 177 38.63 18.40 1.78
N VAL A 178 37.44 18.95 1.52
CA VAL A 178 37.27 20.32 1.00
C VAL A 178 37.89 21.35 1.96
N ASP A 179 37.63 21.24 3.26
CA ASP A 179 38.19 22.14 4.27
C ASP A 179 39.72 22.06 4.32
N SER A 180 40.29 20.84 4.24
CA SER A 180 41.73 20.65 4.21
C SER A 180 42.37 21.27 2.96
N LEU A 181 41.70 21.20 1.80
CA LEU A 181 42.17 21.77 0.54
C LEU A 181 42.09 23.30 0.55
N GLN A 182 41.03 23.87 1.13
CA GLN A 182 40.91 25.32 1.29
C GLN A 182 42.00 25.88 2.20
N CYS A 183 42.32 25.19 3.30
CA CYS A 183 43.43 25.55 4.19
C CYS A 183 44.79 25.51 3.45
N LYS A 184 45.03 24.45 2.66
CA LYS A 184 46.25 24.33 1.84
C LYS A 184 46.35 25.43 0.78
N ASN A 185 45.27 25.72 0.06
CA ASN A 185 45.23 26.77 -0.95
C ASN A 185 45.45 28.15 -0.31
N ARG A 186 44.86 28.42 0.86
CA ARG A 186 45.11 29.67 1.59
C ARG A 186 46.57 29.80 2.01
N ALA A 187 47.19 28.74 2.51
CA ALA A 187 48.60 28.72 2.86
C ALA A 187 49.52 28.92 1.63
N LEU A 188 49.19 28.31 0.50
CA LEU A 188 49.88 28.52 -0.78
C LEU A 188 49.75 29.97 -1.26
N MET A 189 48.55 30.55 -1.19
CA MET A 189 48.33 31.96 -1.56
C MET A 189 49.09 32.92 -0.64
N CYS A 190 49.19 32.65 0.66
CA CYS A 190 50.02 33.43 1.58
C CYS A 190 51.52 33.32 1.21
N LYS A 191 52.01 32.14 0.83
CA LYS A 191 53.38 31.95 0.36
C LYS A 191 53.66 32.67 -0.95
N ILE A 192 52.73 32.61 -1.91
CA ILE A 192 52.85 33.32 -3.18
C ILE A 192 52.87 34.83 -2.93
N LYS A 193 51.99 35.36 -2.06
CA LYS A 193 51.97 36.78 -1.69
C LYS A 193 53.27 37.22 -1.00
N ALA A 194 53.85 36.36 -0.16
CA ALA A 194 55.14 36.62 0.49
C ALA A 194 56.33 36.55 -0.50
N CYS A 195 56.26 35.73 -1.54
CA CYS A 195 57.29 35.62 -2.58
C CYS A 195 57.17 36.67 -3.69
N CYS A 196 55.96 37.18 -3.98
CA CYS A 196 55.69 38.10 -5.09
C CYS A 196 55.75 39.59 -4.72
N GLY A 197 56.12 39.94 -3.47
CA GLY A 197 56.49 41.29 -3.04
C GLY A 197 55.78 42.47 -3.72
N GLU A 198 54.67 42.92 -3.13
CA GLU A 198 54.38 44.37 -3.06
C GLU A 198 54.97 44.92 -1.76
#